data_AF-A0A940L0L3-F1
#
_entry.id   AF-A0A940L0L3-F1
#
_cell.length_a   1.000
_cell.length_b   1.000
_cell.length_c   1.000
_cell.angle_alpha   90.00
_cell.angle_beta   90.00
_cell.angle_gamma   90.00
#
_symmetry.space_group_name_H-M   'P 1'
#
loop_
_entity.id
_entity.type
_entity.pdbx_description
1 polymer ?
#
loop_
_entity_poly.entity_id
_entity_poly.type
_entity_poly.pdbx_seq_one_letter_code
_entity_poly.pdbx_strand_id
1 'polypeptide(L)'
;MRFLQFLLVLFIPSLLWASSADERPIRSDYQRVQLWEQVMSGGLPRPLPDDPAQPPQDPSPAPPPPYCVAGDPLSNSCVRAVCDQLPNLNCMDPKKVRDIACQCQGVAGDCVTAVCNQLNRFDCDEKRELYLVVNMCRGVSDASCINTVCSSLGRFDCDDFNDMKKVTDLCRR
;
A
#
# COMPACT_ATOMS: atom_id res chain seq x y z
N MET A 1 -51.44 39.28 -7.32
CA MET A 1 -50.81 40.35 -6.53
C MET A 1 -49.98 39.70 -5.42
N ARG A 2 -48.64 39.89 -5.48
CA ARG A 2 -47.63 40.05 -4.39
C ARG A 2 -47.86 39.28 -3.08
N PHE A 3 -46.94 38.47 -2.54
CA PHE A 3 -45.58 38.77 -2.04
C PHE A 3 -44.83 37.43 -1.86
N LEU A 4 -43.70 37.16 -2.54
CA LEU A 4 -42.33 37.34 -2.05
C LEU A 4 -42.15 37.26 -0.52
N GLN A 5 -41.68 36.12 0.01
CA GLN A 5 -41.08 36.09 1.35
C GLN A 5 -39.96 35.04 1.48
N PHE A 6 -38.73 35.57 1.39
CA PHE A 6 -37.52 35.24 2.16
C PHE A 6 -36.98 33.80 2.17
N LEU A 7 -36.07 33.57 1.23
CA LEU A 7 -34.79 32.88 1.42
C LEU A 7 -34.14 33.26 2.76
N LEU A 8 -34.04 32.30 3.67
CA LEU A 8 -33.18 32.39 4.85
C LEU A 8 -31.96 31.49 4.62
N VAL A 9 -30.97 32.09 3.97
CA VAL A 9 -29.62 31.54 3.80
C VAL A 9 -28.95 31.56 5.16
N LEU A 10 -28.92 30.43 5.86
CA LEU A 10 -28.03 30.28 7.02
C LEU A 10 -26.62 29.97 6.50
N PHE A 11 -25.86 31.05 6.36
CA PHE A 11 -24.40 31.06 6.38
C PHE A 11 -23.94 30.42 7.71
N ILE A 12 -23.43 29.18 7.66
CA ILE A 12 -22.62 28.66 8.76
C ILE A 12 -21.16 28.96 8.41
N PRO A 13 -20.50 29.90 9.11
CA PRO A 13 -19.10 30.20 8.89
C PRO A 13 -18.24 29.02 9.33
N SER A 14 -17.34 28.65 8.42
CA SER A 14 -16.23 27.73 8.57
C SER A 14 -15.45 28.02 9.85
N LEU A 15 -15.60 27.18 10.87
CA LEU A 15 -14.82 27.25 12.09
C LEU A 15 -14.03 25.94 12.27
N LEU A 16 -12.71 26.11 12.23
CA LEU A 16 -11.69 25.32 12.91
C LEU A 16 -11.37 23.97 12.29
N TRP A 17 -10.59 24.03 11.20
CA TRP A 17 -9.55 23.04 10.95
C TRP A 17 -8.57 23.03 12.13
N ALA A 18 -8.76 22.08 13.04
CA ALA A 18 -7.69 21.62 13.90
C ALA A 18 -6.70 20.87 13.02
N SER A 19 -5.60 21.52 12.66
CA SER A 19 -4.44 20.90 12.05
C SER A 19 -3.95 19.78 12.97
N SER A 20 -4.14 18.53 12.54
CA SER A 20 -3.46 17.38 13.14
C SER A 20 -1.96 17.61 13.01
N ALA A 21 -1.30 17.89 14.12
CA ALA A 21 0.15 17.90 14.19
C ALA A 21 0.65 16.52 13.73
N ASP A 22 1.48 16.57 12.70
CA ASP A 22 2.16 15.44 12.07
C ASP A 22 3.00 14.74 13.15
N GLU A 23 2.56 13.57 13.62
CA GLU A 23 3.27 12.71 14.56
C GLU A 23 4.44 11.99 13.85
N ARG A 24 5.28 12.77 13.16
CA ARG A 24 6.59 12.25 12.75
C ARG A 24 7.42 12.07 14.01
N PRO A 25 8.13 10.96 14.17
CA PRO A 25 8.95 10.73 15.35
C PRO A 25 9.96 11.87 15.48
N ILE A 26 9.82 12.69 16.54
CA ILE A 26 10.71 13.80 16.93
C ILE A 26 12.16 13.31 17.19
N ARG A 27 12.43 12.01 17.04
CA ARG A 27 13.71 11.36 17.29
C ARG A 27 14.83 11.88 16.38
N SER A 28 14.53 12.33 15.16
CA SER A 28 15.55 12.79 14.21
C SER A 28 16.16 14.15 14.58
N ASP A 29 15.37 15.07 15.16
CA ASP A 29 15.85 16.42 15.45
C ASP A 29 16.70 16.48 16.73
N TYR A 30 16.39 15.69 17.75
CA TYR A 30 17.21 15.65 18.98
C TYR A 30 18.65 15.19 18.74
N GLN A 31 18.87 14.27 17.79
CA GLN A 31 20.22 13.82 17.43
C GLN A 31 21.04 14.93 16.76
N ARG A 32 20.41 15.78 15.93
CA ARG A 32 21.08 16.93 15.33
C ARG A 32 21.47 17.97 16.38
N VAL A 33 20.59 18.28 17.34
CA VAL A 33 20.88 19.28 18.37
C VAL A 33 22.05 18.86 19.26
N GLN A 34 22.11 17.59 19.68
CA GLN A 34 23.23 17.08 20.48
C GLN A 34 24.57 17.11 19.74
N LEU A 35 24.56 16.81 18.44
CA LEU A 35 25.76 16.88 17.61
C LEU A 35 26.27 18.33 17.49
N TRP A 36 25.37 19.30 17.31
CA TRP A 36 25.72 20.71 17.22
C TRP A 36 26.30 21.27 18.53
N GLU A 37 25.74 20.89 19.67
CA GLU A 37 26.23 21.31 20.99
C GLU A 37 27.64 20.75 21.28
N GLN A 38 27.93 19.54 20.78
CA GLN A 38 29.24 18.90 20.90
C GLN A 38 30.31 19.54 20.00
N VAL A 39 29.92 20.01 18.80
CA VAL A 39 30.81 20.76 17.90
C VAL A 39 31.14 22.15 18.46
N MET A 40 30.15 22.85 19.04
CA MET A 40 30.38 24.20 19.60
C MET A 40 31.22 24.19 20.88
N SER A 41 31.25 23.09 21.63
CA SER A 41 32.06 22.94 22.84
C SER A 41 33.53 22.54 22.57
N GLY A 42 33.95 22.49 21.29
CA GLY A 42 35.34 22.21 20.91
C GLY A 42 35.77 20.75 21.11
N GLY A 43 34.82 19.86 21.41
CA GLY A 43 35.06 18.43 21.44
C GLY A 43 35.17 17.89 20.02
N LEU A 44 36.27 17.23 19.68
CA LEU A 44 36.31 16.38 18.50
C LEU A 44 35.22 15.30 18.66
N PRO A 45 34.32 15.11 17.68
CA PRO A 45 33.30 14.07 17.78
C PRO A 45 34.00 12.74 18.03
N ARG A 46 33.47 11.98 19.00
CA ARG A 46 33.94 10.61 19.21
C ARG A 46 33.84 9.86 17.88
N PRO A 47 34.80 8.99 17.52
CA PRO A 47 34.63 8.11 16.38
C PRO A 47 33.25 7.46 16.48
N LEU A 48 32.46 7.55 15.41
CA LEU A 48 31.18 6.86 15.39
C LEU A 48 31.45 5.39 15.75
N PRO A 49 30.61 4.76 16.59
CA PRO A 49 30.62 3.31 16.73
C PRO A 49 30.59 2.71 15.32
N ASP A 50 31.37 1.66 15.07
CA ASP A 50 31.34 0.95 13.80
C ASP A 50 29.88 0.76 13.40
N ASP A 51 29.53 1.23 12.19
CA ASP A 51 28.16 1.23 11.69
C ASP A 51 27.58 -0.17 11.96
N PRO A 52 26.44 -0.27 12.68
CA PRO A 52 25.79 -1.56 12.86
C PRO A 52 25.64 -2.17 11.48
N ALA A 53 26.15 -3.41 11.33
CA ALA A 53 26.23 -4.11 10.05
C ALA A 53 25.02 -3.75 9.20
N GLN A 54 25.28 -3.19 8.01
CA GLN A 54 24.21 -2.72 7.13
C GLN A 54 23.10 -3.78 7.13
N PRO A 55 21.84 -3.40 7.41
CA PRO A 55 20.74 -4.36 7.34
C PRO A 55 20.86 -5.07 5.99
N PRO A 56 20.64 -6.40 5.94
CA PRO A 56 20.83 -7.19 4.74
C PRO A 56 20.28 -6.40 3.56
N GLN A 57 21.16 -6.05 2.61
CA GLN A 57 20.71 -5.37 1.40
C GLN A 57 19.64 -6.26 0.81
N ASP A 58 18.41 -5.74 0.76
CA ASP A 58 17.31 -6.44 0.10
C ASP A 58 17.83 -6.80 -1.30
N PRO A 59 17.74 -8.08 -1.71
CA PRO A 59 18.28 -8.51 -2.99
C PRO A 59 17.74 -7.58 -4.07
N SER A 60 18.65 -6.98 -4.84
CA SER A 60 18.28 -6.13 -5.97
C SER A 60 17.21 -6.86 -6.78
N PRO A 61 16.07 -6.20 -7.10
CA PRO A 61 14.99 -6.85 -7.80
C PRO A 61 15.55 -7.51 -9.05
N ALA A 62 15.31 -8.81 -9.21
CA ALA A 62 15.79 -9.57 -10.35
C ALA A 62 15.40 -8.83 -11.65
N PRO A 63 16.28 -8.79 -12.67
CA PRO A 63 15.95 -8.19 -13.96
C PRO A 63 14.64 -8.80 -14.46
N PRO A 64 13.70 -7.99 -14.99
CA PRO A 64 12.40 -8.47 -15.38
C PRO A 64 12.59 -9.62 -16.40
N PRO A 65 11.83 -10.72 -16.27
CA PRO A 65 11.97 -11.86 -17.16
C PRO A 65 11.79 -11.43 -18.62
N PRO A 66 12.44 -12.14 -19.56
CA PRO A 66 12.33 -11.83 -20.98
C PRO A 66 10.88 -11.95 -21.42
N TYR A 67 10.25 -10.79 -21.63
CA TYR A 67 8.98 -10.59 -22.33
C TYR A 67 7.87 -11.52 -21.85
N CYS A 68 7.25 -11.18 -20.73
CA CYS A 68 5.85 -11.54 -20.49
C CYS A 68 5.04 -11.26 -21.77
N VAL A 69 4.43 -12.31 -22.34
CA VAL A 69 3.50 -12.18 -23.47
C VAL A 69 2.22 -11.60 -22.90
N ALA A 70 2.20 -10.28 -22.70
CA ALA A 70 1.01 -9.58 -22.30
C ALA A 70 0.02 -9.69 -23.47
N GLY A 71 -0.99 -10.56 -23.32
CA GLY A 71 -2.23 -10.45 -24.09
C GLY A 71 -2.89 -9.10 -23.83
N ASP A 72 -4.12 -8.89 -24.32
CA ASP A 72 -4.83 -7.64 -24.04
C ASP A 72 -4.92 -7.42 -22.51
N PRO A 73 -4.21 -6.42 -21.95
CA PRO A 73 -4.11 -6.26 -20.50
C PRO A 73 -5.46 -5.99 -19.86
N LEU A 74 -6.42 -5.43 -20.61
CA LEU A 74 -7.77 -5.13 -20.12
C LEU A 74 -8.65 -6.38 -20.00
N SER A 75 -8.29 -7.48 -20.67
CA SER A 75 -8.98 -8.76 -20.53
C SER A 75 -8.57 -9.54 -19.28
N ASN A 76 -7.47 -9.15 -18.62
CA ASN A 76 -6.98 -9.82 -17.42
C ASN A 76 -7.69 -9.26 -16.17
N SER A 77 -8.47 -10.09 -15.48
CA SER A 77 -9.22 -9.68 -14.29
C SER A 77 -8.31 -9.20 -13.14
N CYS A 78 -7.09 -9.73 -13.03
CA CYS A 78 -6.10 -9.23 -12.05
C CYS A 78 -5.63 -7.82 -12.37
N VAL A 79 -5.39 -7.49 -13.65
CA VAL A 79 -5.01 -6.12 -14.04
C VAL A 79 -6.12 -5.15 -13.67
N ARG A 80 -7.38 -5.52 -13.94
CA ARG A 80 -8.54 -4.70 -13.57
C ARG A 80 -8.61 -4.49 -12.06
N ALA A 81 -8.49 -5.55 -11.28
CA ALA A 81 -8.51 -5.47 -9.81
C ALA A 81 -7.40 -4.56 -9.27
N VAL A 82 -6.16 -4.68 -9.80
CA VAL A 82 -5.05 -3.78 -9.41
C VAL A 82 -5.35 -2.32 -9.78
N CYS A 83 -5.91 -2.08 -10.95
CA CYS A 83 -6.28 -0.75 -11.40
C CYS A 83 -7.39 -0.11 -10.56
N ASP A 84 -8.33 -0.92 -10.06
CA ASP A 84 -9.40 -0.45 -9.18
C ASP A 84 -8.86 -0.02 -7.80
N GLN A 85 -7.72 -0.58 -7.36
CA GLN A 85 -7.06 -0.22 -6.10
C GLN A 85 -6.10 0.98 -6.23
N LEU A 86 -5.64 1.32 -7.44
CA LEU A 86 -4.70 2.42 -7.69
C LEU A 86 -5.34 3.58 -8.44
N PRO A 87 -6.12 4.47 -7.76
CA PRO A 87 -6.79 5.59 -8.44
C PRO A 87 -5.80 6.56 -9.09
N ASN A 88 -4.56 6.64 -8.58
CA ASN A 88 -3.50 7.49 -9.12
C ASN A 88 -2.71 6.85 -10.27
N LEU A 89 -2.88 5.54 -10.50
CA LEU A 89 -2.24 4.86 -11.61
C LEU A 89 -3.07 5.06 -12.87
N ASN A 90 -2.47 5.70 -13.88
CA ASN A 90 -3.10 5.79 -15.19
C ASN A 90 -3.10 4.42 -15.88
N CYS A 91 -4.13 3.61 -15.61
CA CYS A 91 -4.36 2.32 -16.24
C CYS A 91 -4.79 2.39 -17.71
N MET A 92 -4.86 3.59 -18.30
CA MET A 92 -5.00 3.77 -19.74
C MET A 92 -3.64 3.86 -20.43
N ASP A 93 -2.53 4.00 -19.68
CA ASP A 93 -1.18 4.00 -20.22
C ASP A 93 -0.67 2.57 -20.40
N PRO A 94 -0.54 2.06 -21.63
CA PRO A 94 -0.13 0.68 -21.88
C PRO A 94 1.28 0.37 -21.37
N LYS A 95 2.15 1.39 -21.22
CA LYS A 95 3.50 1.19 -20.64
C LYS A 95 3.42 0.93 -19.14
N LYS A 96 2.56 1.66 -18.42
CA LYS A 96 2.37 1.49 -16.97
C LYS A 96 1.66 0.19 -16.63
N VAL A 97 0.68 -0.18 -17.46
CA VAL A 97 -0.10 -1.41 -17.27
C VAL A 97 0.70 -2.65 -17.66
N ARG A 98 1.65 -2.56 -18.60
CA ARG A 98 2.47 -3.70 -19.02
C ARG A 98 3.13 -4.39 -17.84
N ASP A 99 3.79 -3.66 -16.93
CA ASP A 99 4.44 -4.26 -15.77
C ASP A 99 3.46 -5.06 -14.90
N ILE A 100 2.25 -4.51 -14.69
CA ILE A 100 1.20 -5.13 -13.88
C ILE A 100 0.66 -6.38 -14.58
N ALA A 101 0.40 -6.30 -15.88
CA ALA A 101 -0.04 -7.43 -16.69
C ALA A 101 0.94 -8.60 -16.60
N CYS A 102 2.24 -8.32 -16.53
CA CYS A 102 3.28 -9.33 -16.34
C CYS A 102 3.22 -9.97 -14.95
N GLN A 103 2.97 -9.19 -13.89
CA GLN A 103 2.82 -9.74 -12.55
C GLN A 103 1.53 -10.57 -12.40
N CYS A 104 0.47 -10.13 -13.05
CA CYS A 104 -0.86 -10.74 -13.05
C CYS A 104 -1.00 -12.02 -13.89
N GLN A 105 0.08 -12.53 -14.49
CA GLN A 105 0.00 -13.76 -15.29
C GLN A 105 -0.37 -14.96 -14.40
N GLY A 106 -1.49 -15.60 -14.70
CA GLY A 106 -2.01 -16.74 -13.94
C GLY A 106 -2.60 -16.38 -12.57
N VAL A 107 -2.91 -15.11 -12.33
CA VAL A 107 -3.51 -14.64 -11.07
C VAL A 107 -4.95 -14.24 -11.31
N ALA A 108 -5.85 -14.70 -10.43
CA ALA A 108 -7.26 -14.32 -10.47
C ALA A 108 -7.48 -12.96 -9.81
N GLY A 109 -8.19 -12.04 -10.49
CA GLY A 109 -8.51 -10.72 -9.93
C GLY A 109 -9.34 -10.77 -8.65
N ASP A 110 -10.25 -11.74 -8.52
CA ASP A 110 -11.09 -11.89 -7.33
C ASP A 110 -10.27 -12.15 -6.07
N CYS A 111 -9.10 -12.81 -6.18
CA CYS A 111 -8.19 -12.98 -5.06
C CYS A 111 -7.58 -11.64 -4.64
N VAL A 112 -7.12 -10.84 -5.60
CA VAL A 112 -6.54 -9.51 -5.32
C VAL A 112 -7.56 -8.63 -4.61
N THR A 113 -8.79 -8.58 -5.14
CA THR A 113 -9.90 -7.84 -4.51
C THR A 113 -10.23 -8.37 -3.11
N ALA A 114 -10.29 -9.70 -2.93
CA ALA A 114 -10.57 -10.29 -1.63
C ALA A 114 -9.49 -9.94 -0.60
N VAL A 115 -8.21 -10.03 -0.96
CA VAL A 115 -7.10 -9.66 -0.06
C VAL A 115 -7.17 -8.19 0.32
N CYS A 116 -7.29 -7.28 -0.66
CA CYS A 116 -7.33 -5.85 -0.39
C CYS A 116 -8.58 -5.40 0.39
N ASN A 117 -9.67 -6.16 0.36
CA ASN A 117 -10.85 -5.88 1.19
C ASN A 117 -10.68 -6.27 2.67
N GLN A 118 -9.72 -7.14 3.00
CA GLN A 118 -9.43 -7.52 4.38
C GLN A 118 -8.38 -6.61 5.01
N LEU A 119 -7.39 -6.18 4.22
CA LEU A 119 -6.35 -5.25 4.64
C LEU A 119 -6.90 -3.83 4.88
N ASN A 120 -6.10 -2.96 5.51
CA ASN A 120 -6.45 -1.56 5.63
C ASN A 120 -6.49 -0.91 4.25
N ARG A 121 -7.28 0.17 4.09
CA ARG A 121 -7.38 0.93 2.84
C ARG A 121 -6.04 1.50 2.35
N PHE A 122 -5.03 1.52 3.22
CA PHE A 122 -3.68 2.04 2.97
C PHE A 122 -2.67 0.92 2.64
N ASP A 123 -3.05 -0.35 2.71
CA ASP A 123 -2.15 -1.48 2.44
C ASP A 123 -2.34 -2.05 1.02
N CYS A 124 -3.10 -1.35 0.17
CA CYS A 124 -3.31 -1.68 -1.24
C CYS A 124 -3.34 -0.43 -2.13
N ASP A 125 -2.72 0.68 -1.70
CA ASP A 125 -2.75 1.94 -2.45
C ASP A 125 -1.41 2.27 -3.14
N GLU A 126 -0.37 1.47 -2.90
CA GLU A 126 0.90 1.55 -3.59
C GLU A 126 1.14 0.41 -4.60
N LYS A 127 1.86 0.72 -5.69
CA LYS A 127 2.26 -0.28 -6.71
C LYS A 127 3.05 -1.44 -6.10
N ARG A 128 3.90 -1.18 -5.09
CA ARG A 128 4.73 -2.20 -4.44
C ARG A 128 3.88 -3.17 -3.61
N GLU A 129 2.91 -2.65 -2.87
CA GLU A 129 1.98 -3.43 -2.04
C GLU A 129 1.13 -4.37 -2.89
N LEU A 130 0.57 -3.86 -3.98
CA LEU A 130 -0.20 -4.69 -4.89
C LEU A 130 0.63 -5.78 -5.56
N TYR A 131 1.93 -5.58 -5.76
CA TYR A 131 2.81 -6.66 -6.23
C TYR A 131 2.95 -7.78 -5.19
N LEU A 132 2.97 -7.43 -3.90
CA LEU A 132 2.92 -8.43 -2.83
C LEU A 132 1.59 -9.19 -2.86
N VAL A 133 0.47 -8.49 -2.98
CA VAL A 133 -0.89 -9.10 -3.12
C VAL A 133 -0.98 -10.04 -4.31
N VAL A 134 -0.56 -9.57 -5.49
CA VAL A 134 -0.57 -10.37 -6.72
C VAL A 134 0.29 -11.63 -6.54
N ASN A 135 1.44 -11.53 -5.89
CA ASN A 135 2.29 -12.69 -5.61
C ASN A 135 1.65 -13.67 -4.61
N MET A 136 0.99 -13.18 -3.57
CA MET A 136 0.23 -14.02 -2.62
C MET A 136 -0.88 -14.81 -3.33
N CYS A 137 -1.59 -14.16 -4.25
CA CYS A 137 -2.70 -14.73 -5.01
C CYS A 137 -2.31 -15.76 -6.09
N ARG A 138 -1.01 -16.01 -6.32
CA ARG A 138 -0.58 -17.06 -7.26
C ARG A 138 -1.01 -18.44 -6.75
N GLY A 139 -1.66 -19.21 -7.62
CA GLY A 139 -2.17 -20.55 -7.29
C GLY A 139 -3.44 -20.56 -6.44
N VAL A 140 -3.98 -19.38 -6.08
CA VAL A 140 -5.29 -19.28 -5.41
C VAL A 140 -6.37 -19.28 -6.49
N SER A 141 -7.12 -20.37 -6.56
CA SER A 141 -8.20 -20.54 -7.54
C SER A 141 -9.56 -20.10 -7.04
N ASP A 142 -9.74 -20.01 -5.72
CA ASP A 142 -11.02 -19.72 -5.08
C ASP A 142 -10.88 -18.64 -4.01
N ALA A 143 -11.23 -17.41 -4.36
CA ALA A 143 -11.19 -16.27 -3.45
C ALA A 143 -12.22 -16.36 -2.30
N SER A 144 -13.25 -17.21 -2.43
CA SER A 144 -14.25 -17.40 -1.35
C SER A 144 -13.65 -18.09 -0.13
N CYS A 145 -12.58 -18.88 -0.31
CA CYS A 145 -11.80 -19.46 0.78
C CYS A 145 -11.24 -18.38 1.70
N ILE A 146 -10.67 -17.30 1.13
CA ILE A 146 -10.09 -16.18 1.90
C ILE A 146 -11.16 -15.54 2.79
N ASN A 147 -12.31 -15.20 2.21
CA ASN A 147 -13.42 -14.60 2.95
C ASN A 147 -13.94 -15.54 4.06
N THR A 148 -14.02 -16.84 3.77
CA THR A 148 -14.50 -17.84 4.74
C THR A 148 -13.52 -17.98 5.91
N VAL A 149 -12.22 -18.09 5.64
CA VAL A 149 -11.17 -18.18 6.67
C VAL A 149 -11.17 -16.91 7.52
N CYS A 150 -11.13 -15.73 6.90
CA CYS A 150 -11.10 -14.46 7.64
C CYS A 150 -12.38 -14.19 8.44
N SER A 151 -13.55 -14.62 7.94
CA SER A 151 -14.80 -14.55 8.71
C SER A 151 -14.80 -15.46 9.95
N SER A 152 -14.01 -16.54 9.93
CA SER A 152 -13.93 -17.51 11.02
C SER A 152 -12.89 -17.14 12.08
N LEU A 153 -11.76 -16.55 11.67
CA LEU A 153 -10.71 -16.10 12.58
C LEU A 153 -11.09 -14.77 13.28
N GLY A 154 -11.83 -13.92 12.58
CA GLY A 154 -12.17 -12.57 13.04
C GLY A 154 -11.26 -11.52 12.41
N ARG A 155 -11.61 -10.24 12.59
CA ARG A 155 -10.96 -9.13 11.87
C ARG A 155 -9.47 -8.94 12.18
N PHE A 156 -9.01 -9.33 13.36
CA PHE A 156 -7.62 -9.09 13.82
C PHE A 156 -6.61 -10.12 13.32
N ASP A 157 -7.08 -11.20 12.68
CA ASP A 157 -6.21 -12.27 12.16
C ASP A 157 -6.14 -12.24 10.62
N CYS A 158 -6.60 -11.14 10.00
CA CYS A 158 -6.64 -10.91 8.56
C CYS A 158 -6.48 -9.42 8.19
N ASP A 159 -5.82 -8.63 9.02
CA ASP A 159 -5.67 -7.18 8.80
C ASP A 159 -4.28 -6.76 8.34
N ASP A 160 -3.32 -7.68 8.28
CA ASP A 160 -1.97 -7.43 7.78
C ASP A 160 -1.48 -8.40 6.69
N PHE A 161 -0.39 -8.03 6.02
CA PHE A 161 0.21 -8.81 4.94
C PHE A 161 0.71 -10.20 5.35
N ASN A 162 1.23 -10.36 6.57
CA ASN A 162 1.74 -11.64 7.05
C ASN A 162 0.61 -12.62 7.28
N ASP A 163 -0.51 -12.14 7.81
CA ASP A 163 -1.70 -12.94 8.04
C ASP A 163 -2.38 -13.30 6.73
N MET A 164 -2.54 -12.33 5.82
CA MET A 164 -3.07 -12.60 4.49
C MET A 164 -2.19 -13.56 3.69
N LYS A 165 -0.87 -13.55 3.88
CA LYS A 165 0.02 -14.57 3.29
C LYS A 165 -0.31 -15.97 3.80
N LYS A 166 -0.48 -16.16 5.11
CA LYS A 166 -0.85 -17.47 5.68
C LYS A 166 -2.22 -17.93 5.16
N VAL A 167 -3.19 -17.02 5.11
CA VAL A 167 -4.55 -17.32 4.62
C VAL A 167 -4.54 -17.70 3.14
N THR A 168 -3.84 -16.93 2.31
CA THR A 168 -3.72 -17.23 0.87
C THR A 168 -2.98 -18.53 0.63
N ASP A 169 -1.94 -18.84 1.41
CA ASP A 169 -1.24 -20.13 1.36
C ASP A 169 -2.19 -21.31 1.69
N LEU A 170 -3.10 -21.16 2.65
CA LEU A 170 -4.14 -22.16 2.97
C LEU A 170 -5.17 -22.34 1.85
N CYS A 171 -5.39 -21.31 1.03
CA CYS A 171 -6.36 -21.30 -0.07
C CYS A 171 -5.78 -21.69 -1.43
N ARG A 172 -4.49 -22.04 -1.51
CA ARG A 172 -3.86 -22.56 -2.73
C ARG A 172 -4.33 -23.99 -3.05
N ARG A 173 -4.40 -24.31 -4.34
CA ARG A 173 -4.68 -25.67 -4.85
C ARG A 173 -3.56 -26.16 -5.75
#